data_AF-A0A2S8G3J2-F1
#
_entry.id   AF-A0A2S8G3J2-F1
#
_cell.length_a   1.000
_cell.length_b   1.000
_cell.length_c   1.000
_cell.angle_alpha   90.00
_cell.angle_beta   90.00
_cell.angle_gamma   90.00
#
_symmetry.space_group_name_H-M   'P 1'
#
loop_
_entity.id
_entity.type
_entity.pdbx_description
1 polymer ?
#
loop_
_entity_poly.entity_id
_entity_poly.type
_entity_poly.pdbx_seq_one_letter_code
_entity_poly.pdbx_strand_id
1 'polypeptide(L)'
;MTASIKRNPLLTEYRVIIPEEEWSLLEFQQESLPGVAVINRALRSFEPKIVFAWHLSLLLNFEDLIDNGMPSQLEREIVDPFCERLNEEIRGKDKQRPNALFLARITWNGTRELIWRVFDPELPHAYLQDLINSAPPEYPRPFDYRMDEDPEWKLAQWHLSHNED
;
A
#
# COMPACT_ATOMS: atom_id res chain seq x y z
N MET A 1 30.20 37.46 -14.15
CA MET A 1 29.13 37.99 -13.29
C MET A 1 28.74 36.84 -12.37
N THR A 2 29.07 36.94 -11.09
CA THR A 2 29.09 35.81 -10.16
C THR A 2 27.76 35.75 -9.42
N ALA A 3 26.99 34.68 -9.61
CA ALA A 3 25.85 34.34 -8.76
C ALA A 3 26.28 33.22 -7.82
N SER A 4 26.48 33.54 -6.54
CA SER A 4 26.70 32.55 -5.49
C SER A 4 25.35 32.11 -4.96
N ILE A 5 24.95 30.87 -5.27
CA ILE A 5 23.83 30.21 -4.60
C ILE A 5 24.45 29.24 -3.60
N LYS A 6 24.43 29.59 -2.31
CA LYS A 6 24.71 28.63 -1.24
C LYS A 6 23.53 27.66 -1.17
N ARG A 7 23.67 26.46 -1.76
CA ARG A 7 22.75 25.34 -1.49
C ARG A 7 23.22 24.57 -0.25
N ASN A 8 22.24 24.23 0.56
CA ASN A 8 22.27 23.62 1.89
C ASN A 8 23.06 22.29 1.94
N PRO A 9 23.99 22.06 2.89
CA PRO A 9 24.91 20.90 2.90
C PRO A 9 24.34 19.54 3.39
N LEU A 10 23.03 19.27 3.28
CA LEU A 10 22.43 18.01 3.78
C LEU A 10 21.51 17.30 2.76
N LEU A 11 21.86 17.29 1.48
CA LEU A 11 21.21 16.39 0.52
C LEU A 11 21.93 15.04 0.53
N THR A 12 21.43 14.11 1.34
CA THR A 12 21.81 12.70 1.22
C THR A 12 21.17 12.13 -0.04
N GLU A 13 21.99 11.79 -1.04
CA GLU A 13 21.52 11.08 -2.22
C GLU A 13 21.43 9.58 -1.89
N TYR A 14 20.23 9.01 -2.05
CA TYR A 14 20.02 7.57 -1.94
C TYR A 14 19.98 6.92 -3.32
N ARG A 15 20.64 5.77 -3.44
CA ARG A 15 20.48 4.86 -4.57
C ARG A 15 19.97 3.55 -4.03
N VAL A 16 18.82 3.11 -4.53
CA VAL A 16 18.16 1.89 -4.07
C VAL A 16 17.92 0.96 -5.24
N ILE A 17 17.90 -0.33 -4.96
CA ILE A 17 17.48 -1.36 -5.90
C ILE A 17 16.07 -1.73 -5.49
N ILE A 18 15.10 -1.53 -6.39
CA ILE A 18 13.74 -2.02 -6.19
C ILE A 18 13.76 -3.52 -6.51
N PRO A 19 13.48 -4.40 -5.53
CA PRO A 19 13.51 -5.83 -5.78
C PRO A 19 12.32 -6.25 -6.66
N GLU A 20 12.49 -7.34 -7.40
CA GLU A 20 11.37 -8.02 -8.04
C GLU A 20 10.41 -8.55 -6.96
N GLU A 21 9.11 -8.44 -7.20
CA GLU A 21 8.09 -8.78 -6.20
C GLU A 21 8.06 -10.29 -5.96
N GLU A 22 8.02 -10.68 -4.69
CA GLU A 22 7.90 -12.08 -4.27
C GLU A 22 6.68 -12.21 -3.37
N TRP A 23 5.63 -12.85 -3.88
CA TRP A 23 4.35 -12.93 -3.18
C TRP A 23 4.23 -14.16 -2.29
N SER A 24 3.76 -13.96 -1.07
CA SER A 24 3.34 -15.04 -0.17
C SER A 24 1.88 -14.90 0.20
N LEU A 25 1.18 -16.03 0.21
CA LEU A 25 -0.19 -16.16 0.70
C LEU A 25 -0.16 -16.71 2.14
N LEU A 26 -0.76 -15.97 3.06
CA LEU A 26 -0.96 -16.38 4.45
C LEU A 26 -2.46 -16.48 4.72
N GLU A 27 -2.91 -17.65 5.14
CA GLU A 27 -4.24 -17.85 5.70
C GLU A 27 -4.15 -17.73 7.22
N PHE A 28 -5.09 -17.00 7.81
CA PHE A 28 -5.15 -16.84 9.26
C PHE A 28 -6.60 -16.90 9.75
N GLN A 29 -6.75 -17.01 11.07
CA GLN A 29 -8.05 -16.95 11.73
C GLN A 29 -7.99 -15.91 12.84
N GLN A 30 -8.96 -15.00 12.84
CA GLN A 30 -9.11 -13.96 13.86
C GLN A 30 -10.59 -13.85 14.22
N GLU A 31 -10.89 -13.85 15.53
CA GLU A 31 -12.27 -13.83 16.05
C GLU A 31 -13.16 -14.93 15.45
N SER A 32 -12.58 -16.12 15.28
CA SER A 32 -13.21 -17.29 14.63
C SER A 32 -13.52 -17.13 13.14
N LEU A 33 -13.21 -16.00 12.51
CA LEU A 33 -13.40 -15.75 11.08
C LEU A 33 -12.10 -15.95 10.29
N PRO A 34 -12.18 -16.49 9.06
CA PRO A 34 -11.02 -16.65 8.20
C PRO A 34 -10.54 -15.30 7.68
N GLY A 35 -9.23 -15.19 7.48
CA GLY A 35 -8.58 -14.07 6.83
C GLY A 35 -7.50 -14.54 5.88
N VAL A 36 -7.22 -13.72 4.87
CA VAL A 36 -6.21 -14.00 3.85
C VAL A 36 -5.34 -12.75 3.69
N ALA A 37 -4.02 -12.92 3.80
CA ALA A 37 -3.04 -11.89 3.52
C ALA A 37 -2.16 -12.31 2.34
N VAL A 38 -1.95 -11.40 1.40
CA VAL A 38 -0.96 -11.51 0.33
C VAL A 38 0.13 -10.49 0.61
N ILE A 39 1.37 -10.92 0.75
CA ILE A 39 2.49 -10.09 1.24
C ILE A 39 3.66 -10.14 0.27
N ASN A 40 4.24 -8.98 -0.04
CA ASN A 40 5.48 -8.86 -0.80
C ASN A 40 6.70 -9.15 0.09
N ARG A 41 7.18 -10.40 0.08
CA ARG A 41 8.33 -10.84 0.87
C ARG A 41 9.65 -10.22 0.44
N ALA A 42 9.75 -9.80 -0.83
CA ALA A 42 10.97 -9.17 -1.34
C ALA A 42 11.32 -7.87 -0.59
N LEU A 43 10.35 -7.24 0.07
CA LEU A 43 10.55 -6.03 0.86
C LEU A 43 11.20 -6.28 2.23
N ARG A 44 11.36 -7.53 2.69
CA ARG A 44 12.02 -7.85 3.98
C ARG A 44 13.46 -7.37 4.04
N SER A 45 14.17 -7.47 2.92
CA SER A 45 15.57 -7.09 2.78
C SER A 45 15.76 -5.71 2.14
N PHE A 46 14.67 -4.97 1.90
CA PHE A 46 14.75 -3.64 1.29
C PHE A 46 15.44 -2.65 2.23
N GLU A 47 16.50 -2.01 1.73
CA GLU A 47 17.22 -0.95 2.42
C GLU A 47 17.76 0.10 1.43
N PRO A 48 17.96 1.36 1.86
CA PRO A 48 17.57 1.89 3.15
C PRO A 48 16.08 2.26 3.20
N LYS A 49 15.38 1.79 4.24
CA LYS A 49 13.93 1.99 4.45
C LYS A 49 13.46 3.44 4.42
N ILE A 50 14.32 4.37 4.86
CA ILE A 50 14.08 5.81 4.89
C ILE A 50 13.69 6.39 3.52
N VAL A 51 14.04 5.71 2.41
CA VAL A 51 13.62 6.15 1.08
C VAL A 51 12.10 6.03 0.93
N PHE A 52 11.49 4.94 1.41
CA PHE A 52 10.04 4.79 1.41
C PHE A 52 9.50 4.92 2.84
N ALA A 53 9.80 6.06 3.46
CA ALA A 53 9.54 6.32 4.88
C ALA A 53 8.06 6.39 5.23
N TRP A 54 7.16 6.56 4.28
CA TRP A 54 5.73 6.69 4.59
C TRP A 54 5.01 5.35 4.52
N HIS A 55 4.10 5.13 5.48
CA HIS A 55 3.17 4.02 5.49
C HIS A 55 1.81 4.52 5.01
N LEU A 56 1.33 3.99 3.89
CA LEU A 56 -0.02 4.24 3.40
C LEU A 56 -0.84 2.96 3.57
N SER A 57 -1.93 3.05 4.33
CA SER A 57 -2.92 1.98 4.48
C SER A 57 -4.28 2.51 4.00
N LEU A 58 -4.94 1.75 3.13
CA LEU A 58 -6.30 2.01 2.66
C LEU A 58 -7.18 0.83 3.04
N LEU A 59 -8.28 1.10 3.75
CA LEU A 59 -9.24 0.10 4.21
C LEU A 59 -10.57 0.31 3.49
N LEU A 60 -10.97 -0.65 2.67
CA LEU A 60 -12.25 -0.66 1.96
C LEU A 60 -13.23 -1.63 2.61
N ASN A 61 -14.52 -1.29 2.55
CA ASN A 61 -15.61 -2.12 3.07
C ASN A 61 -16.34 -2.80 1.92
N PHE A 62 -16.50 -4.12 2.01
CA PHE A 62 -17.31 -4.87 1.05
C PHE A 62 -18.80 -4.73 1.38
N GLU A 63 -19.64 -4.89 0.35
CA GLU A 63 -21.10 -4.89 0.47
C GLU A 63 -21.69 -6.30 0.39
N ASP A 64 -21.20 -7.13 -0.53
CA ASP A 64 -21.68 -8.50 -0.74
C ASP A 64 -20.70 -9.55 -0.19
N LEU A 65 -21.14 -10.23 0.87
CA LEU A 65 -20.35 -11.19 1.65
C LEU A 65 -20.96 -12.57 1.60
N ILE A 66 -20.11 -13.60 1.68
CA ILE A 66 -20.52 -14.97 2.00
C ILE A 66 -20.51 -15.20 3.52
N ASP A 67 -21.07 -16.32 3.97
CA ASP A 67 -21.33 -16.64 5.39
C ASP A 67 -20.12 -16.49 6.35
N ASN A 68 -18.89 -16.58 5.83
CA ASN A 68 -17.67 -16.48 6.62
C ASN A 68 -17.04 -15.06 6.62
N GLY A 69 -17.76 -14.05 6.15
CA GLY A 69 -17.30 -12.66 6.11
C GLY A 69 -16.32 -12.34 4.98
N MET A 70 -16.01 -13.28 4.09
CA MET A 70 -15.23 -13.02 2.88
C MET A 70 -16.13 -12.42 1.79
N PRO A 71 -15.58 -11.61 0.86
CA PRO A 71 -16.36 -11.10 -0.26
C PRO A 71 -16.83 -12.23 -1.16
N SER A 72 -18.04 -12.07 -1.73
CA SER A 72 -18.54 -12.97 -2.75
C SER A 72 -17.68 -12.92 -4.03
N GLN A 73 -17.94 -13.81 -4.99
CA GLN A 73 -17.30 -13.69 -6.30
C GLN A 73 -17.68 -12.40 -7.02
N LEU A 74 -18.97 -12.04 -7.04
CA LEU A 74 -19.46 -10.83 -7.69
C LEU A 74 -18.85 -9.58 -7.05
N GLU A 75 -18.71 -9.58 -5.73
CA GLU A 75 -18.06 -8.49 -5.00
C GLU A 75 -16.61 -8.29 -5.42
N ARG A 76 -15.86 -9.39 -5.60
CA ARG A 76 -14.47 -9.33 -6.07
C ARG A 76 -14.38 -8.83 -7.51
N GLU A 77 -15.29 -9.25 -8.39
CA GLU A 77 -15.35 -8.77 -9.77
C GLU A 77 -15.54 -7.24 -9.87
N ILE A 78 -16.19 -6.64 -8.87
CA ILE A 78 -16.37 -5.19 -8.76
C ILE A 78 -15.14 -4.49 -8.14
N VAL A 79 -14.61 -5.04 -7.04
CA VAL A 79 -13.60 -4.37 -6.21
C VAL A 79 -12.17 -4.60 -6.69
N ASP A 80 -11.85 -5.77 -7.25
CA ASP A 80 -10.49 -6.11 -7.66
C ASP A 80 -9.95 -5.12 -8.73
N PRO A 81 -10.70 -4.76 -9.79
CA PRO A 81 -10.24 -3.76 -10.77
C PRO A 81 -9.92 -2.39 -10.15
N PHE A 82 -10.66 -2.00 -9.12
CA PHE A 82 -10.39 -0.77 -8.38
C PHE A 82 -9.09 -0.86 -7.59
N CYS A 83 -8.84 -1.99 -6.92
CA CYS A 83 -7.61 -2.22 -6.17
C CYS A 83 -6.37 -2.21 -7.08
N GLU A 84 -6.47 -2.82 -8.26
CA GLU A 84 -5.39 -2.81 -9.26
C GLU A 84 -5.11 -1.39 -9.77
N ARG A 85 -6.16 -0.61 -10.06
CA ARG A 85 -6.02 0.80 -10.46
C ARG A 85 -5.36 1.63 -9.37
N LEU A 86 -5.79 1.50 -8.11
CA LEU A 86 -5.17 2.19 -6.98
C LEU A 86 -3.67 1.86 -6.90
N ASN A 87 -3.31 0.59 -7.04
CA ASN A 87 -1.92 0.16 -6.99
C ASN A 87 -1.08 0.82 -8.10
N GLU A 88 -1.55 0.83 -9.34
CA GLU A 88 -0.82 1.47 -10.44
C GLU A 88 -0.67 2.99 -10.26
N GLU A 89 -1.74 3.69 -9.85
CA GLU A 89 -1.68 5.15 -9.64
C GLU A 89 -0.79 5.54 -8.45
N ILE A 90 -0.86 4.80 -7.34
CA ILE A 90 -0.04 5.06 -6.14
C ILE A 90 1.44 4.77 -6.41
N ARG A 91 1.76 3.70 -7.15
CA ARG A 91 3.14 3.38 -7.56
C ARG A 91 3.69 4.36 -8.59
N GLY A 92 2.81 4.97 -9.39
CA GLY A 92 3.18 5.88 -10.46
C GLY A 92 3.68 5.17 -11.72
N LYS A 93 3.81 5.94 -12.80
CA LYS A 93 4.04 5.41 -14.16
C LYS A 93 5.46 4.88 -14.41
N ASP A 94 6.45 5.39 -13.67
CA ASP A 94 7.84 4.98 -13.83
C ASP A 94 8.12 3.74 -12.97
N LYS A 95 8.09 2.56 -13.60
CA LYS A 95 8.37 1.29 -12.91
C LYS A 95 9.82 1.16 -12.43
N GLN A 96 10.76 1.94 -12.97
CA GLN A 96 12.14 1.97 -12.50
C GLN A 96 12.33 2.92 -11.32
N ARG A 97 11.42 3.88 -11.14
CA ARG A 97 11.41 4.85 -10.05
C ARG A 97 10.00 4.99 -9.49
N PRO A 98 9.44 3.91 -8.93
CA PRO A 98 8.08 3.96 -8.41
C PRO A 98 8.04 4.87 -7.18
N ASN A 99 6.92 5.58 -7.01
CA ASN A 99 6.65 6.37 -5.81
C ASN A 99 6.31 5.49 -4.60
N ALA A 100 5.86 4.25 -4.85
CA ALA A 100 5.43 3.35 -3.79
C ALA A 100 5.83 1.90 -4.08
N LEU A 101 6.01 1.14 -3.00
CA LEU A 101 6.19 -0.30 -3.00
C LEU A 101 4.95 -0.94 -2.39
N PHE A 102 4.27 -1.79 -3.15
CA PHE A 102 3.12 -2.52 -2.63
C PHE A 102 3.60 -3.56 -1.63
N LEU A 103 3.12 -3.46 -0.38
CA LEU A 103 3.55 -4.30 0.74
C LEU A 103 2.60 -5.47 0.93
N ALA A 104 1.30 -5.20 1.08
CA ALA A 104 0.35 -6.24 1.40
C ALA A 104 -1.08 -5.92 0.99
N ARG A 105 -1.85 -6.98 0.77
CA ARG A 105 -3.31 -6.98 0.73
C ARG A 105 -3.83 -7.92 1.81
N ILE A 106 -4.68 -7.44 2.70
CA ILE A 106 -5.30 -8.26 3.74
C ILE A 106 -6.80 -8.23 3.52
N THR A 107 -7.47 -9.38 3.53
CA THR A 107 -8.91 -9.50 3.45
C THR A 107 -9.40 -10.26 4.68
N TRP A 108 -10.25 -9.62 5.47
CA TRP A 108 -10.80 -10.20 6.69
C TRP A 108 -12.11 -9.50 7.06
N ASN A 109 -13.12 -10.30 7.41
CA ASN A 109 -14.37 -9.87 8.04
C ASN A 109 -15.02 -8.62 7.39
N GLY A 110 -15.35 -8.72 6.11
CA GLY A 110 -16.04 -7.67 5.37
C GLY A 110 -15.15 -6.50 4.94
N THR A 111 -13.84 -6.56 5.20
CA THR A 111 -12.91 -5.49 4.81
C THR A 111 -11.75 -6.01 3.98
N ARG A 112 -11.15 -5.09 3.21
CA ARG A 112 -9.84 -5.29 2.61
C ARG A 112 -8.94 -4.10 2.85
N GLU A 113 -7.76 -4.38 3.39
CA GLU A 113 -6.69 -3.42 3.57
C GLU A 113 -5.65 -3.57 2.44
N LEU A 114 -5.24 -2.46 1.86
CA LEU A 114 -4.14 -2.35 0.91
C LEU A 114 -3.06 -1.47 1.52
N ILE A 115 -1.81 -1.94 1.49
CA ILE A 115 -0.71 -1.30 2.20
C ILE A 115 0.45 -1.05 1.27
N TRP A 116 0.99 0.17 1.31
CA TRP A 116 2.17 0.58 0.57
C TRP A 116 3.23 1.21 1.48
N ARG A 117 4.50 1.08 1.06
CA ARG A 117 5.59 1.94 1.52
C ARG A 117 5.82 3.04 0.49
N VAL A 118 5.79 4.29 0.90
CA VAL A 118 5.69 5.45 0.00
C VAL A 118 6.90 6.37 0.15
N PHE A 119 7.42 6.85 -0.99
CA PHE A 119 8.52 7.81 -1.09
C PHE A 119 8.00 9.24 -0.90
N ASP A 120 7.14 9.72 -1.81
CA ASP A 120 6.48 11.02 -1.71
C ASP A 120 5.02 10.83 -1.29
N PRO A 121 4.63 11.23 -0.07
CA PRO A 121 3.27 11.07 0.45
C PRO A 121 2.25 12.02 -0.21
N GLU A 122 2.70 13.16 -0.75
CA GLU A 122 1.79 14.19 -1.27
C GLU A 122 1.08 13.70 -2.54
N LEU A 123 1.78 12.92 -3.37
CA LEU A 123 1.24 12.37 -4.61
C LEU A 123 0.03 11.43 -4.38
N PRO A 124 0.13 10.35 -3.58
CA PRO A 124 -1.02 9.50 -3.30
C PRO A 124 -2.07 10.21 -2.44
N HIS A 125 -1.68 11.12 -1.55
CA HIS A 125 -2.64 11.89 -0.77
C HIS A 125 -3.54 12.76 -1.66
N ALA A 126 -2.95 13.53 -2.58
CA ALA A 126 -3.70 14.35 -3.53
C ALA A 126 -4.63 13.48 -4.40
N TYR A 127 -4.10 12.38 -4.95
CA TYR A 127 -4.90 11.45 -5.74
C TYR A 127 -6.10 10.86 -4.97
N LEU A 128 -5.89 10.41 -3.72
CA LEU A 128 -6.96 9.86 -2.90
C LEU A 128 -7.99 10.92 -2.49
N GLN A 129 -7.55 12.16 -2.21
CA GLN A 129 -8.45 13.28 -1.94
C GLN A 129 -9.30 13.62 -3.17
N ASP A 130 -8.72 13.67 -4.37
CA ASP A 130 -9.47 13.91 -5.61
C ASP A 130 -10.51 12.80 -5.85
N LEU A 131 -10.12 11.55 -5.62
CA LEU A 131 -11.00 10.39 -5.72
C LEU A 131 -12.19 10.48 -4.75
N ILE A 132 -11.93 10.84 -3.49
CA ILE A 132 -12.97 10.98 -2.44
C ILE A 132 -13.93 12.14 -2.77
N ASN A 133 -13.40 13.25 -3.30
CA ASN A 133 -14.18 14.45 -3.60
C ASN A 133 -14.85 14.43 -4.98
N SER A 134 -14.62 13.39 -5.79
CA SER A 134 -15.24 13.23 -7.11
C SER A 134 -16.77 13.09 -7.02
N ALA A 135 -17.47 13.73 -7.96
CA ALA A 135 -18.92 13.65 -8.09
C ALA A 135 -19.33 13.41 -9.56
N PRO A 136 -19.89 12.23 -9.90
CA PRO A 136 -20.20 11.10 -9.00
C PRO A 136 -18.93 10.39 -8.48
N PRO A 137 -19.03 9.62 -7.39
CA PRO A 137 -17.90 8.85 -6.86
C PRO A 137 -17.29 7.93 -7.92
N GLU A 138 -15.96 7.98 -8.05
CA GLU A 138 -15.19 7.13 -8.97
C GLU A 138 -14.69 5.81 -8.33
N TYR A 139 -15.16 5.49 -7.12
CA TYR A 139 -14.84 4.27 -6.39
C TYR A 139 -16.08 3.39 -6.17
N PRO A 140 -15.96 2.06 -6.26
CA PRO A 140 -17.11 1.16 -6.16
C PRO A 140 -17.59 0.92 -4.72
N ARG A 141 -16.75 1.21 -3.73
CA ARG A 141 -17.02 0.93 -2.31
C ARG A 141 -16.46 2.02 -1.41
N PRO A 142 -17.13 2.34 -0.29
CA PRO A 142 -16.58 3.24 0.73
C PRO A 142 -15.24 2.72 1.23
N PHE A 143 -14.30 3.64 1.39
CA PHE A 143 -12.99 3.36 1.97
C PHE A 143 -12.50 4.54 2.80
N ASP A 144 -11.63 4.24 3.75
CA ASP A 144 -10.84 5.21 4.49
C ASP A 144 -9.35 4.95 4.22
N TYR A 145 -8.51 5.95 4.46
CA TYR A 145 -7.06 5.75 4.38
C TYR A 145 -6.32 6.48 5.49
N ARG A 146 -5.14 5.95 5.84
CA ARG A 146 -4.21 6.53 6.81
C ARG A 146 -2.83 6.63 6.18
N MET A 147 -2.15 7.74 6.45
CA MET A 147 -0.79 7.98 5.97
C MET A 147 0.07 8.47 7.12
N ASP A 148 1.05 7.67 7.51
CA ASP A 148 1.93 7.95 8.66
C ASP A 148 3.39 7.94 8.25
N GLU A 149 4.19 8.87 8.77
CA GLU A 149 5.64 8.80 8.65
C GLU A 149 6.16 7.66 9.53
N ASP A 150 6.87 6.71 8.92
CA ASP A 150 7.37 5.50 9.54
C ASP A 150 8.75 5.11 8.94
N PRO A 151 9.80 5.90 9.21
CA PRO A 151 11.10 5.80 8.54
C PRO A 151 11.84 4.47 8.80
N GLU A 152 11.48 3.79 9.89
CA GLU A 152 12.05 2.51 10.31
C GLU A 152 11.17 1.30 9.93
N TRP A 153 10.04 1.56 9.25
CA TRP A 153 9.05 0.55 8.85
C TRP A 153 8.48 -0.26 10.02
N LYS A 154 8.25 0.37 11.18
CA LYS A 154 7.65 -0.27 12.37
C LYS A 154 6.25 -0.80 12.09
N LEU A 155 5.44 -0.06 11.31
CA LEU A 155 4.07 -0.46 10.95
C LEU A 155 4.05 -1.64 9.95
N ALA A 156 5.17 -1.90 9.27
CA ALA A 156 5.30 -3.03 8.35
C ALA A 156 5.78 -4.32 9.03
N GLN A 157 6.20 -4.27 10.31
CA GLN A 157 6.90 -5.39 10.95
C GLN A 157 6.09 -6.68 10.95
N TRP A 158 4.80 -6.62 11.32
CA TRP A 158 3.93 -7.80 11.33
C TRP A 158 3.93 -8.51 9.97
N HIS A 159 3.82 -7.75 8.87
CA HIS A 159 3.83 -8.30 7.51
C HIS A 159 5.17 -8.94 7.14
N LEU A 160 6.28 -8.32 7.58
CA LEU A 160 7.62 -8.71 7.18
C LEU A 160 8.25 -9.78 8.10
N SER A 161 7.72 -9.99 9.30
CA SER A 161 8.29 -10.90 10.31
C SER A 161 7.76 -12.33 10.28
N HIS A 162 6.69 -12.63 9.54
CA HIS A 162 6.15 -14.00 9.49
C HIS A 162 7.10 -14.92 8.72
N ASN A 163 7.84 -15.76 9.45
CA ASN A 163 8.51 -16.90 8.85
C ASN A 163 7.45 -18.00 8.64
N GLU A 164 7.49 -18.68 7.51
CA GLU A 164 6.89 -20.00 7.41
C GLU A 164 7.67 -20.89 8.38
N ASP A 165 6.97 -21.43 9.39
CA ASP A 165 7.43 -22.60 10.13
C ASP A 165 7.34 -23.86 9.25
#